data_AF-A0A6A6I7S3-F1
#
_entry.id   AF-A0A6A6I7S3-F1
#
_cell.length_a   1.000
_cell.length_b   1.000
_cell.length_c   1.000
_cell.angle_alpha   90.00
_cell.angle_beta   90.00
_cell.angle_gamma   90.00
#
_symmetry.space_group_name_H-M   'P 1'
#
loop_
_entity.id
_entity.type
_entity.pdbx_description
1 polymer ?
#
loop_
_entity_poly.entity_id
_entity_poly.type
_entity_poly.pdbx_seq_one_letter_code
_entity_poly.pdbx_strand_id
1 'polypeptide(L)'
;MEMEVRVDPNDAVEEKVFVYISDFTPEGVRPKDEIDIDLFRAADYDPSEARRRAPGTLFRWIHIPVNDTTFVTDCVKTLIGTDRGNSLPNTWLHKLRPTSSIPGDIVPNHARSMEPSFQLHAMDEGGGSGRPPPFTLYLPYLNWEVFQNLGNQNLIGTDHTANSTRHPRKTLDQFFYSGLRDTASRDAGQTVSKWTGANPGSNGRENAAEDSYVVMVDQLWIWVLDDVSSFPSHRFQFKGIPGGPQVTDVLTSATADPRKCQDLFDLTALLVMHSVTNIFAEENGKFVDALAIYRWAIAINAARHTEKLEAFSKRQSSHNAEEIAVEGTEELKLALEVADILDELNMLLHLLEKQADVLASTQGQLQRFKPLVRSHGPEEGQRIEILRSSLGDVHISNSGNIRGRLLFDEVSMAHLYVDNQDGTAPGELALGGNAGILVQEAAQRLSVEKANLERLRVDAARTHQMLIELLDLEQKAASLEEARATTKQGQAVMLFTIVTIVFLPLSFFTSYFGQNVSDITGDDKNPTSGELWRVAGESPQR
;
A
#
# COMPACT_ATOMS: atom_id res chain seq x y z
N MET A 1 10.81 4.42 41.76
CA MET A 1 12.24 4.60 41.43
C MET A 1 12.35 4.17 39.98
N GLU A 2 11.97 5.09 39.09
CA GLU A 2 12.00 4.90 37.64
C GLU A 2 13.46 5.00 37.19
N MET A 3 13.90 4.02 36.42
CA MET A 3 15.25 3.97 35.88
C MET A 3 15.16 4.46 34.44
N GLU A 4 15.31 5.77 34.24
CA GLU A 4 15.52 6.37 32.93
C GLU A 4 16.82 5.81 32.34
N VAL A 5 16.70 4.95 31.34
CA VAL A 5 17.82 4.61 30.46
C VAL A 5 18.00 5.78 29.51
N ARG A 6 18.84 6.75 29.89
CA ARG A 6 19.41 7.72 28.95
C ARG A 6 20.32 6.97 28.00
N VAL A 7 19.84 6.74 26.78
CA VAL A 7 20.73 6.40 25.65
C VAL A 7 21.43 7.69 25.24
N ASP A 8 22.76 7.70 25.34
CA ASP A 8 23.62 8.81 24.93
C ASP A 8 23.54 8.99 23.41
N PRO A 9 23.15 10.15 22.87
CA PRO A 9 23.00 10.35 21.42
C PRO A 9 24.31 10.26 20.61
N ASN A 10 25.46 10.13 21.28
CA ASN A 10 26.78 10.00 20.65
C ASN A 10 27.27 8.55 20.47
N ASP A 11 26.51 7.54 20.89
CA ASP A 11 26.88 6.11 20.77
C ASP A 11 26.30 5.42 19.52
N ALA A 12 25.88 6.21 18.52
CA ALA A 12 25.51 5.67 17.21
C ALA A 12 26.79 5.18 16.50
N VAL A 13 27.13 3.91 16.68
CA VAL A 13 28.09 3.22 15.82
C VAL A 13 27.63 3.41 14.38
N GLU A 14 28.37 4.19 13.60
CA GLU A 14 28.11 4.37 12.17
C GLU A 14 28.10 2.98 11.51
N GLU A 15 26.91 2.55 11.09
CA GLU A 15 26.74 1.26 10.44
C GLU A 15 27.43 1.31 9.07
N LYS A 16 28.61 0.68 8.99
CA LYS A 16 29.41 0.63 7.76
C LYS A 16 28.63 0.02 6.62
N VAL A 17 28.71 0.66 5.46
CA VAL A 17 28.03 0.24 4.24
C VAL A 17 29.03 -0.45 3.33
N PHE A 18 28.71 -1.65 2.85
CA PHE A 18 29.60 -2.42 1.99
C PHE A 18 29.04 -2.61 0.58
N VAL A 19 29.92 -2.56 -0.41
CA VAL A 19 29.66 -2.94 -1.80
C VAL A 19 30.09 -4.37 -2.03
N TYR A 20 29.20 -5.16 -2.63
CA TYR A 20 29.41 -6.58 -2.90
C TYR A 20 29.68 -6.80 -4.38
N ILE A 21 30.78 -7.48 -4.71
CA ILE A 21 31.16 -7.75 -6.10
C ILE A 21 31.11 -9.26 -6.36
N SER A 22 30.40 -9.67 -7.40
CA SER A 22 30.33 -11.06 -7.86
C SER A 22 30.66 -11.16 -9.34
N ASP A 23 31.68 -11.97 -9.68
CA ASP A 23 32.04 -12.27 -11.06
C ASP A 23 31.32 -13.55 -11.51
N PHE A 24 30.52 -13.46 -12.58
CA PHE A 24 29.81 -14.62 -13.14
C PHE A 24 30.68 -15.25 -14.23
N THR A 25 31.02 -16.53 -14.06
CA THR A 25 31.81 -17.30 -15.04
C THR A 25 31.03 -18.55 -15.48
N PRO A 26 31.43 -19.23 -16.57
CA PRO A 26 30.82 -20.49 -16.99
C PRO A 26 30.91 -21.61 -15.93
N GLU A 27 31.84 -21.50 -14.97
CA GLU A 27 32.08 -22.47 -13.90
C GLU A 27 31.23 -22.17 -12.65
N GLY A 28 30.60 -20.99 -12.58
CA GLY A 28 29.79 -20.54 -11.45
C GLY A 28 30.07 -19.09 -11.05
N VAL A 29 29.44 -18.67 -9.95
CA VAL A 29 29.62 -17.32 -9.40
C VAL A 29 30.82 -17.29 -8.46
N ARG A 30 31.72 -16.32 -8.66
CA ARG A 30 32.88 -16.07 -7.81
C ARG A 30 32.67 -14.75 -7.05
N PRO A 31 32.18 -14.81 -5.80
CA PRO A 31 32.06 -13.61 -4.97
C PRO A 31 33.45 -13.11 -4.56
N LYS A 32 33.56 -11.80 -4.39
CA LYS A 32 34.73 -11.13 -3.82
C LYS A 32 34.46 -10.64 -2.41
N ASP A 33 35.52 -10.21 -1.74
CA ASP A 33 35.43 -9.53 -0.45
C ASP A 33 34.59 -8.26 -0.55
N GLU A 34 33.83 -8.00 0.52
CA GLU A 34 33.01 -6.81 0.65
C GLU A 34 33.88 -5.56 0.83
N ILE A 35 33.54 -4.48 0.13
CA ILE A 35 34.34 -3.24 0.11
C ILE A 35 33.57 -2.16 0.84
N ASP A 36 34.14 -1.60 1.90
CA ASP A 36 33.58 -0.45 2.59
C ASP A 36 33.41 0.72 1.60
N ILE A 37 32.19 1.24 1.48
CA ILE A 37 31.81 2.21 0.43
C ILE A 37 32.59 3.52 0.56
N ASP A 38 32.99 3.87 1.78
CA ASP A 38 33.75 5.09 2.07
C ASP A 38 35.18 5.03 1.51
N LEU A 39 35.71 3.83 1.27
CA LEU A 39 37.01 3.65 0.64
C LEU A 39 37.03 4.18 -0.80
N PHE A 40 35.90 4.20 -1.52
CA PHE A 40 35.86 4.76 -2.88
C PHE A 40 36.10 6.28 -2.92
N ARG A 41 36.00 6.96 -1.78
CA ARG A 41 36.31 8.38 -1.62
C ARG A 41 37.69 8.64 -1.02
N ALA A 42 38.32 7.61 -0.46
CA ALA A 42 39.62 7.72 0.15
C ALA A 42 40.70 7.94 -0.95
N ALA A 43 41.51 8.99 -0.79
CA ALA A 43 42.50 9.38 -1.79
C ALA A 43 43.62 8.34 -1.97
N ASP A 44 43.82 7.49 -0.97
CA ASP A 44 44.85 6.45 -0.88
C ASP A 44 44.32 5.03 -1.17
N TYR A 45 43.03 4.86 -1.45
CA TYR A 45 42.48 3.56 -1.80
C TYR A 45 42.95 3.12 -3.20
N ASP A 46 43.58 1.95 -3.27
CA ASP A 46 43.96 1.31 -4.54
C ASP A 46 42.86 0.35 -5.03
N PRO A 47 42.10 0.70 -6.08
CA PRO A 47 41.03 -0.15 -6.59
C PRO A 47 41.53 -1.30 -7.48
N SER A 48 42.85 -1.48 -7.65
CA SER A 48 43.42 -2.46 -8.59
C SER A 48 42.94 -3.89 -8.34
N GLU A 49 42.81 -4.30 -7.08
CA GLU A 49 42.30 -5.62 -6.71
C GLU A 49 40.78 -5.74 -6.96
N ALA A 50 40.01 -4.73 -6.59
CA ALA A 50 38.58 -4.67 -6.84
C ALA A 50 38.26 -4.71 -8.34
N ARG A 51 39.07 -4.04 -9.17
CA ARG A 51 38.95 -4.03 -10.64
C ARG A 51 39.26 -5.37 -11.28
N ARG A 52 40.25 -6.11 -10.78
CA ARG A 52 40.73 -7.38 -11.38
C ARG A 52 39.57 -8.38 -11.59
N ARG A 53 39.28 -8.82 -12.81
CA ARG A 53 38.22 -9.82 -13.08
C ARG A 53 38.76 -11.24 -12.89
N ALA A 54 37.93 -12.14 -12.39
CA ALA A 54 38.24 -13.56 -12.42
C ALA A 54 38.42 -14.05 -13.87
N PRO A 55 39.30 -15.03 -14.13
CA PRO A 55 39.44 -15.60 -15.47
C PRO A 55 38.10 -16.15 -15.98
N GLY A 56 37.76 -15.85 -17.24
CA GLY A 56 36.50 -16.29 -17.84
C GLY A 56 35.24 -15.56 -17.35
N THR A 57 35.37 -14.40 -16.71
CA THR A 57 34.21 -13.57 -16.32
C THR A 57 33.39 -13.17 -17.55
N LEU A 58 32.12 -13.57 -17.58
CA LEU A 58 31.12 -13.18 -18.58
C LEU A 58 30.61 -11.77 -18.30
N PHE A 59 30.17 -11.53 -17.07
CA PHE A 59 29.76 -10.23 -16.56
C PHE A 59 30.00 -10.17 -15.05
N ARG A 60 30.06 -8.95 -14.51
CA ARG A 60 30.16 -8.71 -13.07
C ARG A 60 28.89 -8.06 -12.56
N TRP A 61 28.50 -8.44 -11.35
CA TRP A 61 27.46 -7.77 -10.58
C TRP A 61 28.09 -7.01 -9.42
N ILE A 62 27.79 -5.72 -9.34
CA ILE A 62 28.22 -4.79 -8.29
C ILE A 62 26.96 -4.39 -7.51
N HIS A 63 26.69 -5.08 -6.41
CA HIS A 63 25.58 -4.76 -5.55
C HIS A 63 25.95 -3.63 -4.60
N ILE A 64 25.22 -2.52 -4.70
CA ILE A 64 25.37 -1.34 -3.85
C ILE A 64 24.08 -1.26 -3.00
N PRO A 65 24.15 -1.45 -1.67
CA PRO A 65 22.95 -1.63 -0.86
C PRO A 65 22.30 -0.31 -0.41
N VAL A 66 22.86 0.84 -0.78
CA VAL A 66 22.39 2.16 -0.35
C VAL A 66 21.95 2.99 -1.53
N ASN A 67 20.74 3.53 -1.42
CA ASN A 67 20.12 4.36 -2.44
C ASN A 67 20.68 5.80 -2.42
N ASP A 68 21.97 5.95 -2.75
CA ASP A 68 22.67 7.24 -2.81
C ASP A 68 23.43 7.39 -4.12
N THR A 69 22.97 8.33 -4.93
CA THR A 69 23.51 8.66 -6.26
C THR A 69 25.00 9.03 -6.22
N THR A 70 25.50 9.71 -5.19
CA THR A 70 26.94 10.03 -5.11
C THR A 70 27.78 8.79 -4.90
N PHE A 71 27.36 7.91 -3.99
CA PHE A 71 28.06 6.64 -3.79
C PHE A 71 28.03 5.76 -5.03
N VAL A 72 26.91 5.72 -5.78
CA VAL A 72 26.86 5.04 -7.09
C VAL A 72 27.88 5.61 -8.06
N THR A 73 27.95 6.95 -8.14
CA THR A 73 28.90 7.65 -9.02
C THR A 73 30.33 7.26 -8.70
N ASP A 74 30.71 7.36 -7.42
CA ASP A 74 32.06 7.10 -6.95
C ASP A 74 32.44 5.63 -7.15
N CYS A 75 31.52 4.71 -6.85
CA CYS A 75 31.69 3.29 -7.06
C CYS A 75 31.89 2.96 -8.55
N VAL A 76 31.06 3.49 -9.45
CA VAL A 76 31.17 3.24 -10.90
C VAL A 76 32.44 3.86 -11.48
N LYS A 77 32.79 5.10 -11.09
CA LYS A 77 34.07 5.73 -11.47
C LYS A 77 35.25 4.87 -11.07
N THR A 78 35.20 4.32 -9.86
CA THR A 78 36.29 3.56 -9.29
C THR A 78 36.38 2.15 -9.87
N LEU A 79 35.27 1.44 -10.09
CA LEU A 79 35.29 0.03 -10.49
C LEU A 79 35.18 -0.21 -12.00
N ILE A 80 34.43 0.64 -12.72
CA ILE A 80 34.12 0.46 -14.15
C ILE A 80 34.92 1.46 -15.01
N GLY A 81 35.03 2.72 -14.56
CA GLY A 81 35.86 3.73 -15.22
C GLY A 81 35.29 5.15 -15.12
N THR A 82 36.19 6.14 -15.13
CA THR A 82 35.86 7.56 -14.88
C THR A 82 34.87 8.12 -15.90
N ASP A 83 35.02 7.80 -17.19
CA ASP A 83 34.14 8.32 -18.25
C ASP A 83 32.70 7.83 -18.08
N ARG A 84 32.53 6.53 -17.79
CA ARG A 84 31.23 5.91 -17.51
C ARG A 84 30.60 6.51 -16.25
N GLY A 85 31.39 6.72 -15.20
CA GLY A 85 30.88 7.32 -13.98
C GLY A 85 30.50 8.80 -14.13
N ASN A 86 31.18 9.55 -15.01
CA ASN A 86 30.85 10.95 -15.30
C ASN A 86 29.59 11.11 -16.15
N SER A 87 29.15 10.09 -16.89
CA SER A 87 27.92 10.15 -17.68
C SER A 87 26.65 9.78 -16.89
N LEU A 88 26.79 9.08 -15.75
CA LEU A 88 25.68 8.66 -14.89
C LEU A 88 24.80 9.82 -14.38
N PRO A 89 25.32 10.98 -13.92
CA PRO A 89 24.47 12.07 -13.45
C PRO A 89 23.41 12.52 -14.47
N ASN A 90 23.74 12.51 -15.77
CA ASN A 90 22.79 12.84 -16.83
C ASN A 90 21.61 11.84 -16.86
N THR A 91 21.85 10.57 -16.56
CA THR A 91 20.79 9.54 -16.50
C THR A 91 19.82 9.75 -15.35
N TRP A 92 20.26 10.42 -14.27
CA TRP A 92 19.47 10.66 -13.06
C TRP A 92 18.70 11.98 -13.11
N LEU A 93 19.33 13.03 -13.65
CA LEU A 93 18.75 14.37 -13.82
C LEU A 93 17.46 14.37 -14.65
N HIS A 94 17.35 13.46 -15.62
CA HIS A 94 16.15 13.32 -16.45
C HIS A 94 15.02 12.51 -15.78
N LYS A 95 15.20 12.00 -14.55
CA LYS A 95 14.30 10.99 -13.96
C LYS A 95 13.90 11.19 -12.49
N LEU A 96 14.41 12.21 -11.82
CA LEU A 96 13.76 12.77 -10.64
C LEU A 96 12.36 13.30 -11.04
N ARG A 97 11.32 12.99 -10.25
CA ARG A 97 9.90 13.40 -10.43
C ARG A 97 9.65 14.80 -11.05
N PRO A 98 8.39 15.12 -11.46
CA PRO A 98 7.94 16.44 -11.97
C PRO A 98 8.22 17.64 -11.04
N THR A 99 8.65 17.36 -9.79
CA THR A 99 9.14 18.33 -8.83
C THR A 99 10.40 19.07 -9.27
N SER A 100 11.07 18.67 -10.37
CA SER A 100 12.15 19.47 -10.95
C SER A 100 11.70 20.88 -11.34
N SER A 101 10.41 21.04 -11.65
CA SER A 101 9.75 22.32 -11.89
C SER A 101 9.28 23.03 -10.62
N ILE A 102 9.34 22.36 -9.47
CA ILE A 102 8.88 22.84 -8.18
C ILE A 102 10.09 23.29 -7.35
N PRO A 103 10.04 24.44 -6.66
CA PRO A 103 11.11 24.88 -5.78
C PRO A 103 11.51 23.81 -4.75
N GLY A 104 12.81 23.49 -4.67
CA GLY A 104 13.31 22.35 -3.90
C GLY A 104 13.09 22.46 -2.38
N ASP A 105 12.85 23.66 -1.87
CA ASP A 105 12.53 24.00 -0.48
C ASP A 105 11.11 23.59 -0.06
N ILE A 106 10.21 23.38 -1.04
CA ILE A 106 8.84 22.91 -0.78
C ILE A 106 8.60 21.43 -1.09
N VAL A 107 9.55 20.77 -1.74
CA VAL A 107 9.47 19.36 -2.11
C VAL A 107 9.85 18.48 -0.91
N PRO A 108 8.94 17.65 -0.37
CA PRO A 108 9.24 16.72 0.70
C PRO A 108 10.37 15.75 0.33
N ASN A 109 11.15 15.28 1.31
CA ASN A 109 12.29 14.39 1.06
C ASN A 109 11.86 13.09 0.36
N HIS A 110 10.74 12.48 0.78
CA HIS A 110 10.20 11.26 0.16
C HIS A 110 9.66 11.48 -1.27
N ALA A 111 9.43 12.72 -1.69
CA ALA A 111 9.00 13.02 -3.05
C ALA A 111 10.13 12.91 -4.07
N ARG A 112 11.40 12.97 -3.61
CA ARG A 112 12.61 12.88 -4.41
C ARG A 112 12.93 11.42 -4.71
N SER A 113 12.25 10.82 -5.69
CA SER A 113 12.52 9.46 -6.16
C SER A 113 12.54 9.37 -7.68
N MET A 114 13.16 8.31 -8.22
CA MET A 114 13.17 8.07 -9.66
C MET A 114 11.78 7.66 -10.16
N GLU A 115 11.43 8.05 -11.38
CA GLU A 115 10.21 7.58 -12.03
C GLU A 115 10.34 6.11 -12.46
N PRO A 116 9.34 5.24 -12.15
CA PRO A 116 9.32 3.86 -12.62
C PRO A 116 9.47 3.81 -14.14
N SER A 117 10.55 3.20 -14.63
CA SER A 117 10.83 3.17 -16.07
C SER A 117 11.90 2.15 -16.45
N PHE A 118 11.88 1.75 -17.72
CA PHE A 118 12.95 0.99 -18.39
C PHE A 118 13.43 1.78 -19.61
N GLN A 119 14.74 1.99 -19.73
CA GLN A 119 15.35 2.82 -20.78
C GLN A 119 16.64 2.22 -21.32
N LEU A 120 16.73 2.13 -22.65
CA LEU A 120 17.97 1.82 -23.36
C LEU A 120 18.77 3.11 -23.60
N HIS A 121 20.09 3.02 -23.44
CA HIS A 121 21.02 4.10 -23.76
C HIS A 121 21.70 3.82 -25.11
N ALA A 122 21.98 4.88 -25.87
CA ALA A 122 22.65 4.75 -27.17
C ALA A 122 24.05 4.16 -26.99
N MET A 123 24.43 3.22 -27.88
CA MET A 123 25.81 2.75 -28.00
C MET A 123 26.58 3.80 -28.81
N ASP A 124 27.76 4.22 -28.34
CA ASP A 124 28.69 4.98 -29.20
C ASP A 124 28.98 4.14 -30.45
N GLU A 125 28.98 4.78 -31.63
CA GLU A 125 29.02 4.17 -32.98
C GLU A 125 30.28 3.30 -33.29
N GLY A 126 31.13 3.00 -32.30
CA GLY A 126 32.35 2.19 -32.42
C GLY A 126 32.33 0.81 -31.71
N GLY A 127 31.23 0.41 -31.07
CA GLY A 127 31.15 -0.85 -30.31
C GLY A 127 30.73 -2.07 -31.13
N GLY A 128 31.64 -3.01 -31.36
CA GLY A 128 31.40 -4.25 -32.14
C GLY A 128 30.26 -5.14 -31.64
N SER A 129 29.73 -5.93 -32.58
CA SER A 129 28.63 -6.89 -32.41
C SER A 129 28.91 -7.91 -31.30
N GLY A 130 28.23 -7.80 -30.15
CA GLY A 130 28.26 -8.84 -29.10
C GLY A 130 28.07 -8.37 -27.67
N ARG A 131 28.15 -7.07 -27.37
CA ARG A 131 27.88 -6.54 -26.03
C ARG A 131 26.40 -6.19 -25.83
N PRO A 132 25.83 -6.44 -24.64
CA PRO A 132 24.48 -6.01 -24.30
C PRO A 132 24.39 -4.48 -24.34
N PRO A 133 23.25 -3.91 -24.77
CA PRO A 133 23.06 -2.46 -24.77
C PRO A 133 23.07 -1.94 -23.33
N PRO A 134 23.67 -0.78 -23.07
CA PRO A 134 23.52 -0.15 -21.78
C PRO A 134 22.07 0.23 -21.53
N PHE A 135 21.56 -0.03 -20.33
CA PHE A 135 20.18 0.29 -19.96
C PHE A 135 20.03 0.61 -18.48
N THR A 136 18.91 1.23 -18.15
CA THR A 136 18.50 1.54 -16.78
C THR A 136 17.09 1.08 -16.51
N LEU A 137 16.88 0.49 -15.34
CA LEU A 137 15.58 0.08 -14.83
C LEU A 137 15.37 0.66 -13.43
N TYR A 138 14.22 1.30 -13.25
CA TYR A 138 13.72 1.75 -11.96
C TYR A 138 12.35 1.11 -11.72
N LEU A 139 12.22 0.34 -10.64
CA LEU A 139 11.00 -0.42 -10.35
C LEU A 139 10.62 -0.25 -8.87
N PRO A 140 9.45 0.32 -8.54
CA PRO A 140 8.96 0.34 -7.18
C PRO A 140 8.52 -1.07 -6.76
N TYR A 141 8.78 -1.44 -5.52
CA TYR A 141 8.29 -2.70 -4.98
C TYR A 141 7.95 -2.62 -3.51
N LEU A 142 7.08 -3.54 -3.09
CA LEU A 142 6.60 -3.61 -1.72
C LEU A 142 7.63 -4.32 -0.84
N ASN A 143 7.85 -3.78 0.34
CA ASN A 143 8.72 -4.36 1.36
C ASN A 143 8.16 -4.03 2.75
N TRP A 144 8.89 -4.41 3.80
CA TRP A 144 8.48 -4.22 5.19
C TRP A 144 9.40 -3.24 5.94
N GLU A 145 8.87 -2.68 7.02
CA GLU A 145 9.61 -2.05 8.11
C GLU A 145 8.81 -2.21 9.41
N VAL A 146 9.49 -2.05 10.56
CA VAL A 146 8.86 -1.95 11.87
C VAL A 146 8.57 -0.47 12.18
N PHE A 147 7.37 -0.16 12.67
CA PHE A 147 6.88 1.21 12.83
C PHE A 147 7.83 2.11 13.65
N GLN A 148 8.40 1.62 14.75
CA GLN A 148 9.38 2.38 15.55
C GLN A 148 10.62 2.82 14.75
N ASN A 149 10.99 2.07 13.70
CA ASN A 149 12.18 2.37 12.91
C ASN A 149 11.95 3.53 11.93
N LEU A 150 10.71 3.94 11.67
CA LEU A 150 10.40 5.07 10.79
C LEU A 150 10.94 6.40 11.37
N GLY A 151 10.90 6.58 12.69
CA GLY A 151 11.47 7.75 13.37
C GLY A 151 12.99 7.86 13.19
N ASN A 152 13.69 6.72 13.22
CA ASN A 152 15.13 6.65 12.96
C ASN A 152 15.49 6.89 11.49
N GLN A 153 14.60 6.54 10.55
CA GLN A 153 14.79 6.90 9.13
C GLN A 153 14.67 8.42 8.90
N ASN A 154 13.86 9.12 9.69
CA ASN A 154 13.74 10.59 9.66
C ASN A 154 14.91 11.31 10.36
N LEU A 155 15.51 10.74 11.40
CA LEU A 155 16.64 11.33 12.12
C LEU A 155 17.93 11.38 11.29
N ILE A 156 18.11 10.47 10.33
CA ILE A 156 19.18 10.52 9.33
C ILE A 156 19.00 11.70 8.34
N GLY A 157 17.84 12.37 8.36
CA GLY A 157 17.48 13.48 7.46
C GLY A 157 17.26 14.84 8.14
N THR A 158 17.71 15.04 9.39
CA THR A 158 17.52 16.32 10.10
C THR A 158 18.48 17.44 9.67
N ASP A 159 19.45 17.16 8.79
CA ASP A 159 20.22 18.21 8.15
C ASP A 159 19.40 18.80 7.00
N HIS A 160 18.64 19.84 7.31
CA HIS A 160 17.81 20.61 6.37
C HIS A 160 18.63 21.26 5.22
N THR A 161 19.95 21.09 5.20
CA THR A 161 20.83 21.40 4.07
C THR A 161 21.06 20.18 3.16
N ALA A 162 20.22 20.07 2.14
CA ALA A 162 20.65 19.70 0.79
C ALA A 162 21.47 18.40 0.55
N ASN A 163 21.09 17.24 1.10
CA ASN A 163 21.49 15.97 0.48
C ASN A 163 20.45 15.52 -0.55
N SER A 164 20.50 16.11 -1.75
CA SER A 164 19.70 15.70 -2.93
C SER A 164 20.07 14.31 -3.47
N THR A 165 21.03 13.65 -2.84
CA THR A 165 21.76 12.50 -3.40
C THR A 165 21.26 11.18 -2.82
N ARG A 166 20.78 11.19 -1.58
CA ARG A 166 20.23 10.04 -0.86
C ARG A 166 18.72 9.99 -1.03
N HIS A 167 18.23 8.85 -1.48
CA HIS A 167 16.82 8.59 -1.71
C HIS A 167 16.28 7.71 -0.58
N PRO A 168 15.44 8.26 0.33
CA PRO A 168 14.93 7.49 1.46
C PRO A 168 13.96 6.41 0.99
N ARG A 169 13.82 5.37 1.81
CA ARG A 169 12.70 4.42 1.72
C ARG A 169 11.41 5.21 1.93
N LYS A 170 10.31 4.72 1.36
CA LYS A 170 9.00 5.40 1.46
C LYS A 170 8.00 4.44 2.06
N THR A 171 7.11 4.93 2.91
CA THR A 171 5.88 4.20 3.24
C THR A 171 4.94 4.17 2.03
N LEU A 172 3.89 3.35 2.09
CA LEU A 172 2.83 3.35 1.08
C LEU A 172 2.22 4.75 0.86
N ASP A 173 1.90 5.47 1.93
CA ASP A 173 1.37 6.83 1.86
C ASP A 173 2.37 7.82 1.27
N GLN A 174 3.65 7.77 1.67
CA GLN A 174 4.69 8.63 1.11
C GLN A 174 4.90 8.39 -0.40
N PHE A 175 4.76 7.16 -0.86
CA PHE A 175 4.83 6.84 -2.28
C PHE A 175 3.70 7.50 -3.08
N PHE A 176 2.47 7.37 -2.59
CA PHE A 176 1.27 7.90 -3.26
C PHE A 176 1.15 9.42 -3.10
N TYR A 177 1.18 9.92 -1.87
CA TYR A 177 1.01 11.32 -1.49
C TYR A 177 2.33 12.10 -1.46
N SER A 178 3.02 12.15 -2.59
CA SER A 178 4.33 12.83 -2.70
C SER A 178 4.33 14.33 -2.37
N GLY A 179 3.18 14.99 -2.38
CA GLY A 179 3.07 16.41 -2.02
C GLY A 179 2.91 16.67 -0.52
N LEU A 180 2.55 15.66 0.28
CA LEU A 180 2.36 15.83 1.71
C LEU A 180 3.72 15.92 2.40
N ARG A 181 3.90 16.89 3.31
CA ARG A 181 5.13 17.04 4.10
C ARG A 181 5.20 16.10 5.28
N ASP A 182 4.05 15.81 5.87
CA ASP A 182 3.91 14.92 7.02
C ASP A 182 2.88 13.85 6.69
N THR A 183 3.29 12.60 6.82
CA THR A 183 2.48 11.40 6.63
C THR A 183 2.37 10.58 7.91
N ALA A 184 2.95 11.02 9.04
CA ALA A 184 3.10 10.19 10.23
C ALA A 184 1.79 9.60 10.75
N SER A 185 0.71 10.40 10.79
CA SER A 185 -0.62 9.91 11.18
C SER A 185 -1.20 8.91 10.18
N ARG A 186 -0.90 9.04 8.89
CA ARG A 186 -1.36 8.10 7.85
C ARG A 186 -0.57 6.80 7.90
N ASP A 187 0.75 6.92 8.07
CA ASP A 187 1.68 5.81 8.25
C ASP A 187 1.31 4.96 9.48
N ALA A 188 0.93 5.61 10.60
CA ALA A 188 0.41 4.94 11.78
C ALA A 188 -0.97 4.31 11.57
N GLY A 189 -1.74 4.87 10.65
CA GLY A 189 -3.09 4.44 10.30
C GLY A 189 -3.16 3.27 9.31
N GLN A 190 -2.02 2.81 8.76
CA GLN A 190 -2.02 1.71 7.80
C GLN A 190 -2.73 0.46 8.36
N THR A 191 -3.59 -0.16 7.55
CA THR A 191 -4.36 -1.35 7.94
C THR A 191 -3.41 -2.44 8.46
N VAL A 192 -2.33 -2.73 7.74
CA VAL A 192 -1.39 -3.77 8.20
C VAL A 192 -0.80 -3.45 9.57
N SER A 193 -0.53 -2.19 9.88
CA SER A 193 0.03 -1.77 11.17
C SER A 193 -0.97 -1.91 12.32
N LYS A 194 -2.26 -1.68 12.06
CA LYS A 194 -3.34 -1.88 13.04
C LYS A 194 -3.51 -3.35 13.45
N TRP A 195 -3.12 -4.29 12.58
CA TRP A 195 -3.36 -5.73 12.72
C TRP A 195 -2.10 -6.57 13.01
N THR A 196 -0.92 -5.95 13.06
CA THR A 196 0.36 -6.62 13.34
C THR A 196 0.98 -6.13 14.66
N GLY A 197 2.09 -6.73 15.10
CA GLY A 197 2.72 -6.44 16.40
C GLY A 197 2.12 -7.24 17.56
N ALA A 198 2.53 -6.93 18.78
CA ALA A 198 2.08 -7.60 19.98
C ALA A 198 0.63 -7.21 20.30
N ASN A 199 -0.23 -8.23 20.43
CA ASN A 199 -1.61 -8.11 20.88
C ASN A 199 -2.44 -7.06 20.11
N PRO A 200 -2.65 -7.22 18.78
CA PRO A 200 -3.47 -6.30 17.98
C PRO A 200 -4.96 -6.30 18.39
N GLY A 201 -5.38 -7.24 19.25
CA GLY A 201 -6.77 -7.41 19.67
C GLY A 201 -7.62 -8.11 18.60
N SER A 202 -8.86 -8.45 18.96
CA SER A 202 -9.81 -9.08 18.02
C SER A 202 -10.33 -8.11 16.95
N ASN A 203 -10.11 -6.82 17.15
CA ASN A 203 -10.74 -5.72 16.42
C ASN A 203 -9.75 -4.81 15.69
N GLY A 204 -8.46 -5.16 15.72
CA GLY A 204 -7.38 -4.25 15.34
C GLY A 204 -7.20 -3.12 16.36
N ARG A 205 -6.09 -2.40 16.21
CA ARG A 205 -5.80 -1.17 16.96
C ARG A 205 -6.27 0.05 16.16
N GLU A 206 -6.42 1.19 16.84
CA GLU A 206 -6.72 2.45 16.14
C GLU A 206 -5.51 2.97 15.35
N ASN A 207 -4.30 2.76 15.88
CA ASN A 207 -3.04 3.14 15.26
C ASN A 207 -1.96 2.09 15.52
N ALA A 208 -0.87 2.16 14.76
CA ALA A 208 0.33 1.37 14.96
C ALA A 208 0.91 1.53 16.37
N ALA A 209 1.33 0.42 16.98
CA ALA A 209 2.32 0.43 18.06
C ALA A 209 3.74 0.33 17.52
N GLU A 210 4.74 0.53 18.39
CA GLU A 210 6.17 0.50 18.07
C GLU A 210 6.61 -0.74 17.29
N ASP A 211 6.05 -1.91 17.61
CA ASP A 211 6.39 -3.20 17.01
C ASP A 211 5.50 -3.60 15.83
N SER A 212 4.62 -2.71 15.36
CA SER A 212 3.79 -2.98 14.18
C SER A 212 4.63 -3.06 12.93
N TYR A 213 4.19 -3.85 11.96
CA TYR A 213 4.76 -3.82 10.63
C TYR A 213 4.08 -2.76 9.77
N VAL A 214 4.86 -2.13 8.90
CA VAL A 214 4.43 -1.08 7.98
C VAL A 214 4.79 -1.51 6.57
N VAL A 215 3.86 -1.34 5.63
CA VAL A 215 4.13 -1.60 4.22
C VAL A 215 4.96 -0.43 3.67
N MET A 216 6.14 -0.79 3.18
CA MET A 216 7.08 0.13 2.55
C MET A 216 7.05 -0.04 1.03
N VAL A 217 7.38 1.02 0.32
CA VAL A 217 7.62 1.07 -1.11
C VAL A 217 9.08 1.42 -1.35
N ASP A 218 9.89 0.37 -1.53
CA ASP A 218 11.28 0.48 -1.92
C ASP A 218 11.41 0.62 -3.44
N GLN A 219 12.62 0.91 -3.88
CA GLN A 219 12.90 1.09 -5.31
C GLN A 219 14.11 0.26 -5.73
N LEU A 220 13.88 -0.66 -6.66
CA LEU A 220 14.93 -1.41 -7.32
C LEU A 220 15.51 -0.53 -8.41
N TRP A 221 16.81 -0.32 -8.34
CA TRP A 221 17.57 0.35 -9.38
C TRP A 221 18.52 -0.65 -10.02
N ILE A 222 18.54 -0.70 -11.35
CA ILE A 222 19.51 -1.49 -12.12
C ILE A 222 20.10 -0.60 -13.19
N TRP A 223 21.42 -0.53 -13.22
CA TRP A 223 22.19 0.01 -14.33
C TRP A 223 22.99 -1.11 -14.96
N VAL A 224 22.84 -1.23 -16.27
CA VAL A 224 23.68 -2.09 -17.09
C VAL A 224 24.53 -1.19 -17.96
N LEU A 225 25.84 -1.27 -17.75
CA LEU A 225 26.86 -0.65 -18.59
C LEU A 225 27.64 -1.79 -19.26
N ASP A 226 28.90 -1.98 -18.86
CA ASP A 226 29.65 -3.20 -19.14
C ASP A 226 29.44 -4.28 -18.04
N ASP A 227 28.98 -3.85 -16.86
CA ASP A 227 28.64 -4.65 -15.68
C ASP A 227 27.25 -4.23 -15.17
N VAL A 228 26.67 -5.04 -14.28
CA VAL A 228 25.38 -4.76 -13.65
C VAL A 228 25.63 -4.13 -12.28
N SER A 229 25.15 -2.91 -12.05
CA SER A 229 25.07 -2.34 -10.70
C SER A 229 23.61 -2.23 -10.26
N SER A 230 23.27 -2.78 -9.10
CA SER A 230 21.89 -2.78 -8.61
C SER A 230 21.74 -2.61 -7.11
N PHE A 231 20.52 -2.23 -6.71
CA PHE A 231 20.11 -1.84 -5.35
C PHE A 231 18.91 -2.68 -4.87
N PRO A 232 19.03 -4.02 -4.79
CA PRO A 232 18.02 -4.86 -4.17
C PRO A 232 17.96 -4.65 -2.65
N SER A 233 16.87 -5.08 -2.04
CA SER A 233 16.75 -5.10 -0.58
C SER A 233 17.82 -5.98 0.05
N HIS A 234 18.52 -5.44 1.04
CA HIS A 234 19.44 -6.17 1.89
C HIS A 234 19.30 -5.74 3.36
N ARG A 235 20.24 -6.14 4.23
CA ARG A 235 20.28 -5.90 5.69
C ARG A 235 20.03 -4.46 6.14
N PHE A 236 20.22 -3.48 5.27
CA PHE A 236 19.99 -2.05 5.56
C PHE A 236 18.53 -1.60 5.38
N GLN A 237 17.71 -2.39 4.68
CA GLN A 237 16.32 -2.01 4.41
C GLN A 237 15.41 -2.43 5.55
N PHE A 238 15.21 -3.72 5.78
CA PHE A 238 14.41 -4.21 6.90
C PHE A 238 15.29 -4.49 8.11
N LYS A 239 15.21 -3.64 9.14
CA LYS A 239 15.93 -3.85 10.40
C LYS A 239 15.27 -4.92 11.28
N GLY A 240 13.97 -5.15 11.08
CA GLY A 240 13.19 -6.12 11.83
C GLY A 240 13.13 -5.87 13.32
N ILE A 241 12.65 -6.88 14.04
CA ILE A 241 12.61 -6.90 15.51
C ILE A 241 13.72 -7.85 15.97
N PRO A 242 14.57 -7.48 16.96
CA PRO A 242 15.59 -8.38 17.50
C PRO A 242 14.97 -9.71 17.97
N GLY A 243 15.43 -10.83 17.41
CA GLY A 243 14.88 -12.17 17.70
C GLY A 243 13.49 -12.45 17.13
N GLY A 244 12.95 -11.54 16.31
CA GLY A 244 11.69 -11.69 15.60
C GLY A 244 11.79 -12.58 14.36
N PRO A 245 10.65 -12.82 13.70
CA PRO A 245 10.60 -13.61 12.47
C PRO A 245 11.37 -12.89 11.34
N GLN A 246 12.08 -13.68 10.53
CA GLN A 246 12.92 -13.16 9.44
C GLN A 246 12.14 -13.12 8.13
N VAL A 247 12.37 -12.06 7.35
CA VAL A 247 11.87 -11.93 5.97
C VAL A 247 13.00 -12.25 5.00
N THR A 248 12.69 -13.01 3.95
CA THR A 248 13.66 -13.26 2.87
C THR A 248 13.65 -12.06 1.92
N ASP A 249 14.76 -11.32 1.91
CA ASP A 249 14.95 -10.14 1.06
C ASP A 249 15.23 -10.53 -0.42
N VAL A 250 15.03 -9.58 -1.34
CA VAL A 250 15.25 -9.75 -2.80
C VAL A 250 16.67 -10.22 -3.11
N LEU A 251 17.68 -9.71 -2.41
CA LEU A 251 19.06 -10.13 -2.66
C LEU A 251 19.27 -11.60 -2.33
N THR A 252 18.77 -12.04 -1.17
CA THR A 252 18.85 -13.41 -0.66
C THR A 252 18.11 -14.35 -1.60
N SER A 253 16.91 -13.98 -2.04
CA SER A 253 16.16 -14.77 -3.02
C SER A 253 16.88 -14.88 -4.37
N ALA A 254 17.43 -13.77 -4.88
CA ALA A 254 18.13 -13.75 -6.17
C ALA A 254 19.48 -14.48 -6.13
N THR A 255 20.12 -14.57 -4.97
CA THR A 255 21.42 -15.26 -4.79
C THR A 255 21.29 -16.73 -4.40
N ALA A 256 20.08 -17.21 -4.07
CA ALA A 256 19.85 -18.57 -3.59
C ALA A 256 20.18 -19.66 -4.64
N ASP A 257 19.92 -19.42 -5.92
CA ASP A 257 20.28 -20.34 -7.01
C ASP A 257 20.98 -19.61 -8.17
N PRO A 258 22.31 -19.46 -8.08
CA PRO A 258 23.09 -18.76 -9.09
C PRO A 258 23.04 -19.40 -10.49
N ARG A 259 22.63 -20.67 -10.60
CA ARG A 259 22.56 -21.40 -11.89
C ARG A 259 21.46 -20.87 -12.81
N LYS A 260 20.49 -20.14 -12.23
CA LYS A 260 19.42 -19.48 -12.99
C LYS A 260 19.93 -18.29 -13.80
N CYS A 261 21.10 -17.73 -13.46
CA CYS A 261 21.70 -16.56 -14.11
C CYS A 261 22.85 -16.97 -15.04
N GLN A 262 22.59 -17.07 -16.34
CA GLN A 262 23.65 -17.35 -17.33
C GLN A 262 24.18 -16.07 -17.99
N ASP A 263 23.34 -15.05 -18.08
CA ASP A 263 23.72 -13.72 -18.56
C ASP A 263 23.09 -12.61 -17.72
N LEU A 264 23.41 -11.36 -18.08
CA LEU A 264 22.90 -10.21 -17.36
C LEU A 264 21.39 -10.00 -17.49
N PHE A 265 20.77 -10.53 -18.54
CA PHE A 265 19.33 -10.42 -18.74
C PHE A 265 18.61 -11.36 -17.77
N ASP A 266 19.17 -12.54 -17.54
CA ASP A 266 18.68 -13.48 -16.54
C ASP A 266 18.81 -12.91 -15.13
N LEU A 267 19.94 -12.28 -14.78
CA LEU A 267 20.08 -11.58 -13.48
C LEU A 267 19.08 -10.43 -13.34
N THR A 268 18.92 -9.61 -14.38
CA THR A 268 17.97 -8.49 -14.37
C THR A 268 16.54 -9.00 -14.19
N ALA A 269 16.13 -10.02 -14.95
CA ALA A 269 14.83 -10.63 -14.84
C ALA A 269 14.60 -11.28 -13.48
N LEU A 270 15.63 -11.91 -12.89
CA LEU A 270 15.55 -12.53 -11.57
C LEU A 270 15.34 -11.47 -10.47
N LEU A 271 16.09 -10.37 -10.50
CA LEU A 271 15.93 -9.25 -9.57
C LEU A 271 14.54 -8.62 -9.69
N VAL A 272 14.05 -8.41 -10.92
CA VAL A 272 12.70 -7.89 -11.18
C VAL A 272 11.63 -8.85 -10.67
N MET A 273 11.75 -10.14 -10.97
CA MET A 273 10.80 -11.17 -10.53
C MET A 273 10.71 -11.22 -9.01
N HIS A 274 11.83 -11.26 -8.30
CA HIS A 274 11.81 -11.25 -6.83
C HIS A 274 11.31 -9.92 -6.27
N SER A 275 11.60 -8.78 -6.90
CA SER A 275 11.08 -7.50 -6.45
C SER A 275 9.54 -7.44 -6.53
N VAL A 276 8.92 -7.96 -7.59
CA VAL A 276 7.45 -7.91 -7.71
C VAL A 276 6.74 -9.02 -6.93
N THR A 277 7.43 -10.11 -6.58
CA THR A 277 6.78 -11.31 -5.98
C THR A 277 7.10 -11.51 -4.51
N ASN A 278 8.21 -11.00 -3.98
CA ASN A 278 8.72 -11.43 -2.68
C ASN A 278 7.74 -11.18 -1.54
N ILE A 279 7.03 -10.04 -1.50
CA ILE A 279 6.10 -9.78 -0.38
C ILE A 279 4.91 -10.75 -0.35
N PHE A 280 4.53 -11.30 -1.52
CA PHE A 280 3.42 -12.23 -1.69
C PHE A 280 3.88 -13.69 -1.75
N ALA A 281 5.19 -13.95 -1.73
CA ALA A 281 5.73 -15.30 -1.77
C ALA A 281 5.33 -16.07 -0.51
N GLU A 282 5.02 -17.37 -0.66
CA GLU A 282 4.57 -18.22 0.45
C GLU A 282 5.51 -18.18 1.67
N GLU A 283 6.82 -18.12 1.45
CA GLU A 283 7.82 -18.01 2.51
C GLU A 283 7.65 -16.72 3.34
N ASN A 284 7.43 -15.60 2.67
CA ASN A 284 7.22 -14.30 3.32
C ASN A 284 5.78 -14.12 3.82
N GLY A 285 4.80 -14.85 3.26
CA GLY A 285 3.44 -14.92 3.78
C GLY A 285 3.37 -15.57 5.17
N LYS A 286 4.33 -16.44 5.52
CA LYS A 286 4.48 -16.98 6.89
C LYS A 286 4.94 -15.93 7.89
N PHE A 287 5.63 -14.89 7.42
CA PHE A 287 6.01 -13.73 8.24
C PHE A 287 4.79 -12.83 8.46
N VAL A 288 4.23 -12.27 7.38
CA VAL A 288 3.02 -11.44 7.39
C VAL A 288 2.32 -11.58 6.05
N ASP A 289 1.07 -12.05 6.05
CA ASP A 289 0.21 -12.06 4.86
C ASP A 289 -0.63 -10.79 4.81
N ALA A 290 -0.15 -9.80 4.04
CA ALA A 290 -0.83 -8.51 3.86
C ALA A 290 -2.26 -8.68 3.33
N LEU A 291 -2.47 -9.58 2.36
CA LEU A 291 -3.77 -9.78 1.73
C LEU A 291 -4.76 -10.45 2.68
N ALA A 292 -4.30 -11.38 3.50
CA ALA A 292 -5.11 -11.95 4.57
C ALA A 292 -5.53 -10.90 5.60
N ILE A 293 -4.64 -9.96 5.95
CA ILE A 293 -4.96 -8.87 6.88
C ILE A 293 -6.07 -7.96 6.30
N TYR A 294 -5.93 -7.51 5.05
CA TYR A 294 -6.99 -6.70 4.41
C TYR A 294 -8.32 -7.45 4.36
N ARG A 295 -8.29 -8.74 3.95
CA ARG A 295 -9.49 -9.59 3.90
C ARG A 295 -10.16 -9.69 5.27
N TRP A 296 -9.36 -9.86 6.32
CA TRP A 296 -9.83 -9.97 7.70
C TRP A 296 -10.43 -8.66 8.20
N ALA A 297 -9.74 -7.53 7.97
CA ALA A 297 -10.21 -6.19 8.34
C ALA A 297 -11.56 -5.85 7.68
N ILE A 298 -11.72 -6.15 6.38
CA ILE A 298 -12.97 -5.96 5.65
C ILE A 298 -14.08 -6.84 6.23
N ALA A 299 -13.79 -8.11 6.51
CA ALA A 299 -14.77 -9.05 7.05
C ALA A 299 -15.30 -8.61 8.43
N ILE A 300 -14.42 -8.11 9.30
CA ILE A 300 -14.83 -7.60 10.62
C ILE A 300 -15.69 -6.36 10.49
N ASN A 301 -15.33 -5.41 9.62
CA ASN A 301 -16.14 -4.23 9.39
C ASN A 301 -17.52 -4.59 8.79
N ALA A 302 -17.58 -5.58 7.90
CA ALA A 302 -18.85 -6.09 7.37
C ALA A 302 -19.72 -6.78 8.43
N ALA A 303 -19.11 -7.52 9.36
CA ALA A 303 -19.81 -8.13 10.49
C ALA A 303 -20.38 -7.05 11.42
N ARG A 304 -19.58 -6.04 11.79
CA ARG A 304 -20.03 -4.91 12.62
C ARG A 304 -21.17 -4.14 11.98
N HIS A 305 -21.10 -3.90 10.67
CA HIS A 305 -22.23 -3.31 9.92
C HIS A 305 -23.53 -4.13 10.15
N THR A 306 -23.45 -5.46 10.05
CA THR A 306 -24.61 -6.34 10.23
C THR A 306 -25.17 -6.24 11.65
N GLU A 307 -24.30 -6.24 12.66
CA GLU A 307 -24.70 -6.05 14.06
C GLU A 307 -25.41 -4.71 14.29
N LYS A 308 -24.90 -3.63 13.70
CA LYS A 308 -25.51 -2.29 13.79
C LYS A 308 -26.87 -2.22 13.10
N LEU A 309 -26.98 -2.79 11.91
CA LEU A 309 -28.25 -2.85 11.17
C LEU A 309 -29.31 -3.65 11.95
N GLU A 310 -28.94 -4.78 12.56
CA GLU A 310 -29.85 -5.55 13.41
C GLU A 310 -30.28 -4.76 14.66
N ALA A 311 -29.33 -4.09 15.32
CA ALA A 311 -29.62 -3.25 16.49
C ALA A 311 -30.57 -2.11 16.14
N PHE A 312 -30.35 -1.47 14.98
CA PHE A 312 -31.25 -0.44 14.46
C PHE A 312 -32.66 -0.98 14.16
N SER A 313 -32.76 -2.12 13.47
CA SER A 313 -34.03 -2.77 13.17
C SER A 313 -34.83 -3.12 14.43
N LYS A 314 -34.15 -3.68 15.45
CA LYS A 314 -34.76 -3.97 16.76
C LYS A 314 -35.30 -2.69 17.41
N ARG A 315 -34.51 -1.61 17.44
CA ARG A 315 -34.93 -0.31 17.98
C ARG A 315 -36.17 0.24 17.29
N GLN A 316 -36.27 0.16 15.97
CA GLN A 316 -37.49 0.60 15.26
C GLN A 316 -38.73 -0.25 15.58
N SER A 317 -38.55 -1.56 15.82
CA SER A 317 -39.65 -2.45 16.14
C SER A 317 -40.15 -2.31 17.59
N SER A 318 -39.24 -2.02 18.52
CA SER A 318 -39.57 -1.70 19.91
C SER A 318 -39.91 -0.21 20.01
N HIS A 319 -41.21 0.12 20.04
CA HIS A 319 -41.75 1.48 20.15
C HIS A 319 -41.30 2.33 21.38
N ASN A 320 -40.21 1.99 22.07
CA ASN A 320 -39.68 2.70 23.23
C ASN A 320 -38.74 3.83 22.79
N ALA A 321 -39.29 5.03 22.74
CA ALA A 321 -38.64 6.28 22.34
C ALA A 321 -37.83 6.95 23.47
N GLU A 322 -37.06 6.19 24.27
CA GLU A 322 -36.37 6.76 25.46
C GLU A 322 -34.84 6.73 25.43
N GLU A 323 -34.18 6.12 24.44
CA GLU A 323 -32.73 6.23 24.30
C GLU A 323 -32.34 6.96 23.02
N ILE A 324 -32.21 8.28 23.14
CA ILE A 324 -31.40 9.09 22.22
C ILE A 324 -29.94 8.80 22.55
N ALA A 325 -29.46 7.62 22.15
CA ALA A 325 -28.02 7.42 22.02
C ALA A 325 -27.52 8.37 20.92
N VAL A 326 -26.29 8.86 21.04
CA VAL A 326 -25.65 9.75 20.06
C VAL A 326 -25.52 9.00 18.71
N GLU A 327 -26.56 9.05 17.90
CA GLU A 327 -26.74 8.29 16.65
C GLU A 327 -25.64 8.61 15.63
N GLY A 328 -25.12 7.57 14.98
CA GLY A 328 -24.24 7.66 13.81
C GLY A 328 -22.74 7.87 14.06
N THR A 329 -22.28 8.07 15.30
CA THR A 329 -20.84 8.33 15.58
C THR A 329 -19.96 7.09 15.36
N GLU A 330 -20.43 5.92 15.78
CA GLU A 330 -19.70 4.66 15.62
C GLU A 330 -19.80 4.13 14.18
N GLU A 331 -20.95 4.27 13.54
CA GLU A 331 -21.19 3.90 12.15
C GLU A 331 -20.34 4.76 11.21
N LEU A 332 -20.22 6.06 11.49
CA LEU A 332 -19.30 6.96 10.78
C LEU A 332 -17.85 6.52 10.98
N LYS A 333 -17.45 6.12 12.19
CA LYS A 333 -16.10 5.60 12.45
C LYS A 333 -15.81 4.36 11.62
N LEU A 334 -16.75 3.41 11.54
CA LEU A 334 -16.63 2.22 10.69
C LEU A 334 -16.55 2.60 9.20
N ALA A 335 -17.36 3.56 8.75
CA ALA A 335 -17.33 4.02 7.36
C ALA A 335 -15.96 4.63 7.02
N LEU A 336 -15.40 5.45 7.91
CA LEU A 336 -14.06 6.02 7.76
C LEU A 336 -12.98 4.93 7.77
N GLU A 337 -13.08 3.93 8.64
CA GLU A 337 -12.13 2.80 8.68
C GLU A 337 -12.12 2.01 7.34
N VAL A 338 -13.30 1.74 6.76
CA VAL A 338 -13.38 1.05 5.47
C VAL A 338 -12.96 1.96 4.31
N ALA A 339 -13.18 3.27 4.41
CA ALA A 339 -12.67 4.23 3.43
C ALA A 339 -11.13 4.25 3.42
N ASP A 340 -10.48 4.24 4.58
CA ASP A 340 -9.03 4.14 4.71
C ASP A 340 -8.50 2.83 4.09
N ILE A 341 -9.14 1.70 4.37
CA ILE A 341 -8.82 0.40 3.75
C ILE A 341 -8.94 0.49 2.21
N LEU A 342 -10.00 1.12 1.71
CA LEU A 342 -10.25 1.25 0.28
C LEU A 342 -9.16 2.11 -0.39
N ASP A 343 -8.77 3.21 0.24
CA ASP A 343 -7.68 4.07 -0.22
C ASP A 343 -6.36 3.31 -0.26
N GLU A 344 -6.02 2.54 0.79
CA GLU A 344 -4.82 1.71 0.82
C GLU A 344 -4.80 0.63 -0.28
N LEU A 345 -5.93 -0.05 -0.52
CA LEU A 345 -6.06 -1.02 -1.61
C LEU A 345 -5.87 -0.35 -2.98
N ASN A 346 -6.39 0.86 -3.18
CA ASN A 346 -6.15 1.64 -4.39
C ASN A 346 -4.68 2.04 -4.54
N MET A 347 -4.00 2.42 -3.46
CA MET A 347 -2.57 2.72 -3.47
C MET A 347 -1.73 1.48 -3.87
N LEU A 348 -2.06 0.31 -3.33
CA LEU A 348 -1.41 -0.95 -3.70
C LEU A 348 -1.65 -1.32 -5.17
N LEU A 349 -2.90 -1.22 -5.64
CA LEU A 349 -3.24 -1.45 -7.05
C LEU A 349 -2.47 -0.51 -7.98
N HIS A 350 -2.37 0.77 -7.62
CA HIS A 350 -1.59 1.76 -8.38
C HIS A 350 -0.11 1.35 -8.48
N LEU A 351 0.48 0.86 -7.39
CA LEU A 351 1.86 0.36 -7.40
C LEU A 351 2.02 -0.87 -8.30
N LEU A 352 1.11 -1.85 -8.21
CA LEU A 352 1.15 -3.04 -9.07
C LEU A 352 0.98 -2.69 -10.55
N GLU A 353 0.19 -1.67 -10.87
CA GLU A 353 0.08 -1.13 -12.23
C GLU A 353 1.42 -0.56 -12.72
N LYS A 354 2.10 0.23 -11.89
CA LYS A 354 3.45 0.73 -12.23
C LYS A 354 4.45 -0.39 -12.43
N GLN A 355 4.37 -1.46 -11.65
CA GLN A 355 5.21 -2.64 -11.85
C GLN A 355 4.91 -3.33 -13.19
N ALA A 356 3.64 -3.48 -13.54
CA ALA A 356 3.22 -4.09 -14.80
C ALA A 356 3.70 -3.28 -16.02
N ASP A 357 3.58 -1.95 -15.96
CA ASP A 357 4.06 -1.05 -17.01
C ASP A 357 5.58 -1.19 -17.24
N VAL A 358 6.37 -1.19 -16.16
CA VAL A 358 7.84 -1.35 -16.23
C VAL A 358 8.21 -2.75 -16.74
N LEU A 359 7.52 -3.79 -16.29
CA LEU A 359 7.75 -5.17 -16.72
C LEU A 359 7.46 -5.34 -18.21
N ALA A 360 6.34 -4.81 -18.70
CA ALA A 360 5.96 -4.81 -20.11
C ALA A 360 6.99 -4.03 -20.97
N SER A 361 7.44 -2.87 -20.50
CA SER A 361 8.48 -2.09 -21.19
C SER A 361 9.82 -2.84 -21.23
N THR A 362 10.20 -3.49 -20.12
CA THR A 362 11.41 -4.32 -20.02
C THR A 362 11.35 -5.47 -21.01
N GLN A 363 10.23 -6.22 -21.04
CA GLN A 363 10.02 -7.31 -22.00
C GLN A 363 10.09 -6.81 -23.45
N GLY A 364 9.34 -5.75 -23.77
CA GLY A 364 9.20 -5.21 -25.11
C GLY A 364 10.51 -4.65 -25.71
N GLN A 365 11.40 -4.15 -24.85
CA GLN A 365 12.70 -3.62 -25.26
C GLN A 365 13.79 -4.71 -25.25
N LEU A 366 13.87 -5.55 -24.21
CA LEU A 366 14.90 -6.59 -24.09
C LEU A 366 14.75 -7.71 -25.12
N GLN A 367 13.52 -8.03 -25.55
CA GLN A 367 13.27 -9.02 -26.60
C GLN A 367 14.00 -8.71 -27.92
N ARG A 368 14.35 -7.44 -28.18
CA ARG A 368 15.10 -7.03 -29.38
C ARG A 368 16.55 -7.53 -29.36
N PHE A 369 17.08 -7.73 -28.15
CA PHE A 369 18.48 -8.11 -27.93
C PHE A 369 18.64 -9.58 -27.56
N LYS A 370 17.62 -10.17 -26.93
CA LYS A 370 17.52 -11.60 -26.66
C LYS A 370 16.20 -12.14 -27.22
N PRO A 371 16.01 -12.16 -28.55
CA PRO A 371 14.77 -12.66 -29.13
C PRO A 371 14.64 -14.15 -28.83
N LEU A 372 13.42 -14.61 -28.57
CA LEU A 372 13.12 -16.04 -28.57
C LEU A 372 13.45 -16.61 -29.97
N VAL A 373 14.59 -17.29 -30.08
CA VAL A 373 14.98 -17.97 -31.31
C VAL A 373 14.01 -19.14 -31.52
N ARG A 374 13.08 -19.00 -32.47
CA ARG A 374 12.31 -20.13 -32.98
C ARG A 374 13.27 -21.03 -33.75
N SER A 375 13.84 -22.05 -33.11
CA SER A 375 14.54 -23.10 -33.86
C SER A 375 13.55 -23.71 -34.87
N HIS A 376 13.86 -23.55 -36.15
CA HIS A 376 13.25 -24.26 -37.29
C HIS A 376 14.12 -25.46 -37.71
N GLY A 377 15.01 -25.92 -36.83
CA GLY A 377 15.83 -27.12 -37.04
C GLY A 377 15.15 -28.37 -36.46
N PRO A 378 15.32 -29.55 -37.09
CA PRO A 378 14.75 -30.79 -36.60
C PRO A 378 15.65 -31.37 -35.50
N GLU A 379 15.66 -30.78 -34.30
CA GLU A 379 16.37 -31.39 -33.16
C GLU A 379 15.54 -31.38 -31.87
N GLU A 380 15.35 -32.62 -31.39
CA GLU A 380 14.89 -33.14 -30.10
C GLU A 380 14.14 -32.19 -29.16
N GLY A 381 12.81 -32.24 -29.24
CA GLY A 381 11.96 -31.82 -28.12
C GLY A 381 12.23 -32.66 -26.88
N GLN A 382 12.15 -32.03 -25.71
CA GLN A 382 12.37 -32.66 -24.41
C GLN A 382 11.40 -33.84 -24.24
N ARG A 383 11.93 -35.06 -24.04
CA ARG A 383 11.11 -36.27 -23.87
C ARG A 383 10.85 -36.48 -22.38
N ILE A 384 9.60 -36.39 -21.96
CA ILE A 384 9.19 -36.72 -20.59
C ILE A 384 8.43 -38.04 -20.68
N GLU A 385 9.03 -39.11 -20.14
CA GLU A 385 8.41 -40.43 -20.03
C GLU A 385 7.89 -40.65 -18.62
N ILE A 386 6.61 -40.96 -18.52
CA ILE A 386 5.98 -41.38 -17.27
C ILE A 386 5.63 -42.86 -17.45
N LEU A 387 6.37 -43.70 -16.73
CA LEU A 387 6.24 -45.16 -16.76
C LEU A 387 5.58 -45.64 -15.47
N ARG A 388 4.57 -46.51 -15.57
CA ARG A 388 4.01 -47.25 -14.43
C ARG A 388 3.56 -46.38 -13.26
N SER A 389 2.69 -45.40 -13.51
CA SER A 389 2.16 -44.50 -12.48
C SER A 389 0.63 -44.51 -12.43
N SER A 390 0.04 -44.44 -11.23
CA SER A 390 -1.39 -44.18 -11.05
C SER A 390 -1.57 -42.78 -10.49
N LEU A 391 -1.92 -41.82 -11.36
CA LEU A 391 -2.19 -40.43 -10.98
C LEU A 391 -3.70 -40.18 -11.05
N GLY A 392 -4.25 -39.38 -10.14
CA GLY A 392 -5.67 -38.99 -10.20
C GLY A 392 -5.92 -38.02 -11.36
N ASP A 393 -5.75 -36.72 -11.07
CA ASP A 393 -5.86 -35.66 -12.06
C ASP A 393 -4.48 -35.03 -12.29
N VAL A 394 -4.10 -34.88 -13.56
CA VAL A 394 -2.86 -34.21 -13.98
C VAL A 394 -3.22 -32.90 -14.66
N HIS A 395 -2.78 -31.77 -14.09
CA HIS A 395 -2.94 -30.44 -14.67
C HIS A 395 -1.61 -29.92 -15.20
N ILE A 396 -1.58 -29.54 -16.48
CA ILE A 396 -0.44 -28.91 -17.14
C ILE A 396 -0.86 -27.49 -17.55
N SER A 397 -0.28 -26.48 -16.90
CA SER A 397 -0.50 -25.05 -17.20
C SER A 397 0.75 -24.41 -17.82
N ASN A 398 0.56 -23.35 -18.60
CA ASN A 398 1.63 -22.60 -19.30
C ASN A 398 2.40 -23.43 -20.35
N SER A 399 1.68 -24.19 -21.19
CA SER A 399 2.27 -25.10 -22.20
C SER A 399 2.98 -24.40 -23.37
N GLY A 400 2.94 -23.07 -23.45
CA GLY A 400 3.58 -22.29 -24.52
C GLY A 400 5.10 -22.49 -24.63
N ASN A 401 5.77 -22.92 -23.56
CA ASN A 401 7.22 -23.18 -23.52
C ASN A 401 7.60 -24.68 -23.44
N ILE A 402 6.66 -25.62 -23.33
CA ILE A 402 6.98 -27.06 -23.30
C ILE A 402 7.06 -27.59 -24.73
N ARG A 403 8.26 -27.64 -25.30
CA ARG A 403 8.51 -28.42 -26.53
C ARG A 403 8.95 -29.83 -26.16
N GLY A 404 8.00 -30.76 -26.16
CA GLY A 404 8.24 -32.17 -25.85
C GLY A 404 7.13 -33.11 -26.28
N ARG A 405 7.43 -34.41 -26.36
CA ARG A 405 6.42 -35.49 -26.49
C ARG A 405 6.18 -36.06 -25.09
N LEU A 406 4.95 -36.01 -24.60
CA LEU A 406 4.54 -36.75 -23.40
C LEU A 406 4.20 -38.18 -23.82
N LEU A 407 4.99 -39.15 -23.36
CA LEU A 407 4.74 -40.56 -23.59
C LEU A 407 4.31 -41.19 -22.27
N PHE A 408 3.10 -41.73 -22.26
CA PHE A 408 2.53 -42.46 -21.14
C PHE A 408 2.62 -43.95 -21.47
N ASP A 409 3.28 -44.72 -20.62
CA ASP A 409 3.34 -46.17 -20.76
C ASP A 409 2.99 -46.83 -19.40
N GLU A 410 1.99 -47.72 -19.44
CA GLU A 410 1.37 -48.34 -18.25
C GLU A 410 0.89 -47.33 -17.17
N VAL A 411 0.29 -46.19 -17.57
CA VAL A 411 -0.21 -45.15 -16.65
C VAL A 411 -1.74 -45.22 -16.49
N SER A 412 -2.24 -45.21 -15.26
CA SER A 412 -3.67 -45.02 -14.95
C SER A 412 -3.91 -43.56 -14.55
N MET A 413 -4.70 -42.82 -15.34
CA MET A 413 -5.11 -41.44 -15.05
C MET A 413 -6.64 -41.31 -15.13
N ALA A 414 -7.24 -40.55 -14.22
CA ALA A 414 -8.68 -40.24 -14.28
C ALA A 414 -8.95 -39.09 -15.26
N HIS A 415 -8.22 -37.97 -15.13
CA HIS A 415 -8.33 -36.82 -16.05
C HIS A 415 -6.96 -36.15 -16.32
N LEU A 416 -6.77 -35.67 -17.55
CA LEU A 416 -5.63 -34.84 -17.96
C LEU A 416 -6.16 -33.50 -18.47
N TYR A 417 -5.80 -32.43 -17.79
CA TYR A 417 -6.16 -31.07 -18.16
C TYR A 417 -4.92 -30.32 -18.66
N VAL A 418 -4.94 -29.92 -19.93
CA VAL A 418 -3.92 -29.02 -20.50
C VAL A 418 -4.57 -27.66 -20.69
N ASP A 419 -4.23 -26.72 -19.82
CA ASP A 419 -4.81 -25.38 -19.84
C ASP A 419 -3.77 -24.40 -20.39
N ASN A 420 -3.96 -23.98 -21.63
CA ASN A 420 -3.36 -22.77 -22.15
C ASN A 420 -4.31 -21.64 -21.79
N GLN A 421 -3.95 -20.81 -20.83
CA GLN A 421 -4.73 -19.59 -20.61
C GLN A 421 -4.68 -18.75 -21.89
N ASP A 422 -5.82 -18.67 -22.56
CA ASP A 422 -6.08 -17.80 -23.70
C ASP A 422 -5.91 -16.34 -23.26
N GLY A 423 -4.67 -15.85 -23.34
CA GLY A 423 -4.30 -14.47 -23.04
C GLY A 423 -3.08 -13.96 -23.81
N THR A 424 -2.34 -14.84 -24.48
CA THR A 424 -1.22 -14.46 -25.34
C THR A 424 -1.25 -15.31 -26.60
N ALA A 425 -1.57 -14.68 -27.73
CA ALA A 425 -1.46 -15.33 -29.03
C ALA A 425 -0.05 -15.96 -29.18
N PRO A 426 0.07 -17.23 -29.64
CA PRO A 426 1.35 -17.86 -29.88
C PRO A 426 1.96 -17.27 -31.17
N GLY A 427 2.51 -16.07 -31.08
CA GLY A 427 2.76 -15.26 -32.28
C GLY A 427 3.80 -14.16 -32.19
N GLU A 428 3.78 -13.32 -31.15
CA GLU A 428 4.54 -12.06 -31.20
C GLU A 428 5.50 -11.94 -30.02
N LEU A 429 6.79 -12.07 -30.34
CA LEU A 429 7.92 -11.50 -29.60
C LEU A 429 7.95 -11.82 -28.08
N ALA A 430 8.56 -12.93 -27.72
CA ALA A 430 8.91 -13.24 -26.33
C ALA A 430 10.42 -13.05 -26.11
N LEU A 431 10.80 -12.60 -24.91
CA LEU A 431 12.18 -12.59 -24.45
C LEU A 431 12.68 -14.05 -24.36
N GLY A 432 13.86 -14.34 -24.89
CA GLY A 432 14.43 -15.69 -24.91
C GLY A 432 15.13 -16.08 -23.60
N GLY A 433 15.37 -17.39 -23.42
CA GLY A 433 16.12 -17.95 -22.29
C GLY A 433 15.40 -17.85 -20.94
N ASN A 434 16.16 -18.02 -19.85
CA ASN A 434 15.62 -17.96 -18.48
C ASN A 434 14.98 -16.61 -18.16
N ALA A 435 15.56 -15.51 -18.68
CA ALA A 435 15.02 -14.17 -18.53
C ALA A 435 13.55 -14.07 -18.98
N GLY A 436 13.20 -14.68 -20.11
CA GLY A 436 11.81 -14.71 -20.60
C GLY A 436 10.86 -15.45 -19.68
N ILE A 437 11.29 -16.61 -19.18
CA ILE A 437 10.51 -17.42 -18.22
C ILE A 437 10.27 -16.63 -16.93
N LEU A 438 11.31 -16.00 -16.40
CA LEU A 438 11.24 -15.22 -15.14
C LEU A 438 10.35 -13.99 -15.28
N VAL A 439 10.44 -13.26 -16.40
CA VAL A 439 9.57 -12.11 -16.69
C VAL A 439 8.12 -12.54 -16.87
N GLN A 440 7.88 -13.67 -17.54
CA GLN A 440 6.52 -14.20 -17.71
C GLN A 440 5.92 -14.65 -16.38
N GLU A 441 6.70 -15.34 -15.55
CA GLU A 441 6.31 -15.74 -14.19
C GLU A 441 5.98 -14.50 -13.34
N ALA A 442 6.82 -13.47 -13.40
CA ALA A 442 6.59 -12.20 -12.73
C ALA A 442 5.26 -11.56 -13.18
N ALA A 443 4.99 -11.53 -14.49
CA ALA A 443 3.77 -10.96 -15.06
C ALA A 443 2.52 -11.76 -14.64
N GLN A 444 2.61 -13.09 -14.65
CA GLN A 444 1.51 -13.96 -14.24
C GLN A 444 1.18 -13.78 -12.76
N ARG A 445 2.19 -13.80 -11.87
CA ARG A 445 1.98 -13.57 -10.44
C ARG A 445 1.42 -12.18 -10.16
N LEU A 446 1.96 -11.16 -10.81
CA LEU A 446 1.46 -9.79 -10.68
C LEU A 446 -0.02 -9.68 -11.11
N SER A 447 -0.41 -10.38 -12.17
CA SER A 447 -1.81 -10.44 -12.63
C SER A 447 -2.72 -11.10 -11.59
N VAL A 448 -2.28 -12.21 -10.98
CA VAL A 448 -3.02 -12.89 -9.90
C VAL A 448 -3.18 -11.97 -8.69
N GLU A 449 -2.12 -11.31 -8.25
CA GLU A 449 -2.20 -10.42 -7.07
C GLU A 449 -3.02 -9.15 -7.34
N LYS A 450 -2.95 -8.60 -8.56
CA LYS A 450 -3.85 -7.53 -8.97
C LYS A 450 -5.31 -7.98 -8.90
N ALA A 451 -5.64 -9.17 -9.39
CA ALA A 451 -6.99 -9.70 -9.32
C ALA A 451 -7.45 -9.94 -7.86
N ASN A 452 -6.56 -10.39 -6.98
CA ASN A 452 -6.85 -10.56 -5.56
C ASN A 452 -7.15 -9.20 -4.89
N LEU A 453 -6.32 -8.18 -5.13
CA LEU A 453 -6.54 -6.83 -4.61
C LEU A 453 -7.81 -6.18 -5.16
N GLU A 454 -8.14 -6.38 -6.44
CA GLU A 454 -9.40 -5.89 -7.02
C GLU A 454 -10.63 -6.51 -6.34
N ARG A 455 -10.59 -7.81 -6.03
CA ARG A 455 -11.67 -8.46 -5.26
C ARG A 455 -11.82 -7.84 -3.88
N LEU A 456 -10.71 -7.66 -3.16
CA LEU A 456 -10.72 -7.01 -1.84
C LEU A 456 -11.24 -5.56 -1.93
N ARG A 457 -10.85 -4.82 -2.98
CA ARG A 457 -11.34 -3.45 -3.22
C ARG A 457 -12.85 -3.44 -3.46
N VAL A 458 -13.37 -4.36 -4.25
CA VAL A 458 -14.82 -4.49 -4.51
C VAL A 458 -15.57 -4.84 -3.21
N ASP A 459 -15.04 -5.74 -2.40
CA ASP A 459 -15.64 -6.12 -1.12
C ASP A 459 -15.63 -4.95 -0.12
N ALA A 460 -14.50 -4.24 0.00
CA ALA A 460 -14.39 -3.04 0.82
C ALA A 460 -15.34 -1.94 0.34
N ALA A 461 -15.42 -1.68 -0.96
CA ALA A 461 -16.33 -0.68 -1.53
C ALA A 461 -17.81 -1.02 -1.26
N ARG A 462 -18.17 -2.31 -1.30
CA ARG A 462 -19.51 -2.78 -0.94
C ARG A 462 -19.79 -2.54 0.55
N THR A 463 -18.87 -2.92 1.45
CA THR A 463 -19.04 -2.70 2.89
C THR A 463 -19.13 -1.21 3.22
N HIS A 464 -18.30 -0.38 2.59
CA HIS A 464 -18.38 1.08 2.71
C HIS A 464 -19.75 1.61 2.29
N GLN A 465 -20.25 1.17 1.12
CA GLN A 465 -21.56 1.58 0.62
C GLN A 465 -22.70 1.17 1.59
N MET A 466 -22.65 -0.04 2.12
CA MET A 466 -23.64 -0.53 3.10
C MET A 466 -23.63 0.31 4.39
N LEU A 467 -22.45 0.72 4.87
CA LEU A 467 -22.31 1.59 6.05
C LEU A 467 -22.90 2.99 5.80
N ILE A 468 -22.64 3.57 4.63
CA ILE A 468 -23.22 4.88 4.25
C ILE A 468 -24.75 4.79 4.11
N GLU A 469 -25.27 3.69 3.54
CA GLU A 469 -26.71 3.46 3.44
C GLU A 469 -27.37 3.31 4.81
N LEU A 470 -26.72 2.62 5.75
CA LEU A 470 -27.20 2.53 7.13
C LEU A 470 -27.25 3.91 7.78
N LEU A 471 -26.18 4.72 7.67
CA LEU A 471 -26.13 6.08 8.20
C LEU A 471 -27.26 6.97 7.65
N ASP A 472 -27.51 6.92 6.34
CA ASP A 472 -28.61 7.66 5.70
C ASP A 472 -29.98 7.19 6.20
N LEU A 473 -30.13 5.88 6.42
CA LEU A 473 -31.36 5.30 6.95
C LEU A 473 -31.60 5.73 8.41
N GLU A 474 -30.58 5.71 9.26
CA GLU A 474 -30.66 6.22 10.64
C GLU A 474 -31.04 7.71 10.66
N GLN A 475 -30.38 8.53 9.84
CA GLN A 475 -30.67 9.96 9.74
C GLN A 475 -32.11 10.24 9.27
N LYS A 476 -32.60 9.48 8.29
CA LYS A 476 -34.00 9.57 7.82
C LYS A 476 -34.99 9.18 8.92
N ALA A 477 -34.68 8.16 9.71
CA ALA A 477 -35.51 7.73 10.82
C ALA A 477 -35.59 8.78 11.93
N ALA A 478 -34.44 9.35 12.32
CA ALA A 478 -34.36 10.42 13.31
C ALA A 478 -35.18 11.65 12.88
N SER A 479 -35.01 12.10 11.63
CA SER A 479 -35.77 13.23 11.08
C SER A 479 -37.28 12.97 11.04
N LEU A 480 -37.70 11.75 10.71
CA LEU A 480 -39.12 11.38 10.72
C LEU A 480 -39.71 11.39 12.14
N GLU A 481 -38.96 10.93 13.13
CA GLU A 481 -39.42 10.92 14.51
C GLU A 481 -39.52 12.34 15.08
N GLU A 482 -38.55 13.21 14.78
CA GLU A 482 -38.62 14.64 15.10
C GLU A 482 -39.86 15.31 14.49
N ALA A 483 -40.17 15.02 13.21
CA ALA A 483 -41.35 15.54 12.54
C ALA A 483 -42.67 15.04 13.17
N ARG A 484 -42.72 13.77 13.62
CA ARG A 484 -43.86 13.21 14.33
C ARG A 484 -44.04 13.83 15.71
N ALA A 485 -42.96 13.98 16.47
CA ALA A 485 -42.97 14.64 17.77
C ALA A 485 -43.46 16.08 17.65
N THR A 486 -42.96 16.82 16.66
CA THR A 486 -43.40 18.19 16.34
C THR A 486 -44.87 18.24 15.96
N THR A 487 -45.37 17.28 15.18
CA THR A 487 -46.79 17.19 14.82
C THR A 487 -47.68 16.94 16.03
N LYS A 488 -47.30 16.00 16.91
CA LYS A 488 -48.02 15.72 18.15
C LYS A 488 -48.02 16.93 19.08
N GLN A 489 -46.88 17.61 19.22
CA GLN A 489 -46.77 18.84 20.00
C GLN A 489 -47.65 19.95 19.41
N GLY A 490 -47.65 20.12 18.09
CA GLY A 490 -48.52 21.07 17.38
C GLY A 490 -50.01 20.80 17.62
N GLN A 491 -50.43 19.52 17.60
CA GLN A 491 -51.80 19.13 17.92
C GLN A 491 -52.16 19.42 19.39
N ALA A 492 -51.25 19.17 20.33
CA ALA A 492 -51.47 19.47 21.75
C ALA A 492 -51.63 20.98 21.98
N VAL A 493 -50.78 21.80 21.35
CA VAL A 493 -50.89 23.26 21.38
C VAL A 493 -52.20 23.73 20.76
N MET A 494 -52.61 23.15 19.63
CA MET A 494 -53.91 23.46 18.99
C MET A 494 -55.09 23.14 19.92
N LEU A 495 -55.08 21.98 20.57
CA LEU A 495 -56.12 21.58 21.53
C LEU A 495 -56.18 22.54 22.73
N PHE A 496 -55.03 22.85 23.34
CA PHE A 496 -54.96 23.81 24.45
C PHE A 496 -55.46 25.20 24.03
N THR A 497 -55.15 25.62 22.80
CA THR A 497 -55.62 26.89 22.23
C THR A 497 -57.13 26.90 22.08
N ILE A 498 -57.74 25.83 21.55
CA ILE A 498 -59.21 25.70 21.43
C ILE A 498 -59.87 25.78 22.81
N VAL A 499 -59.36 25.01 23.79
CA VAL A 499 -59.86 25.04 25.16
C VAL A 499 -59.76 26.45 25.74
N THR A 500 -58.63 27.13 25.54
CA THR A 500 -58.42 28.50 26.04
C THR A 500 -59.39 29.50 25.39
N ILE A 501 -59.58 29.46 24.06
CA ILE A 501 -60.47 30.40 23.35
C ILE A 501 -61.94 30.23 23.78
N VAL A 502 -62.38 29.02 24.11
CA VAL A 502 -63.77 28.77 24.54
C VAL A 502 -63.96 29.05 26.03
N PHE A 503 -63.08 28.52 26.89
CA PHE A 503 -63.28 28.56 28.34
C PHE A 503 -62.84 29.88 28.96
N LEU A 504 -61.89 30.62 28.38
CA LEU A 504 -61.43 31.88 28.97
C LEU A 504 -62.54 32.95 28.91
N PRO A 505 -63.23 33.21 27.77
CA PRO A 505 -64.38 34.10 27.75
C PRO A 505 -65.55 33.57 28.57
N LEU A 506 -65.82 32.26 28.53
CA LEU A 506 -66.93 31.68 29.30
C LEU A 506 -66.70 31.82 30.82
N SER A 507 -65.48 31.63 31.30
CA SER A 507 -65.11 31.82 32.71
C SER A 507 -65.22 33.29 33.13
N PHE A 508 -64.89 34.22 32.23
CA PHE A 508 -65.14 35.64 32.46
C PHE A 508 -66.64 35.93 32.59
N PHE A 509 -67.47 35.42 31.67
CA PHE A 509 -68.92 35.64 31.73
C PHE A 509 -69.59 34.97 32.94
N THR A 510 -69.24 33.73 33.29
CA THR A 510 -69.78 33.07 34.49
C THR A 510 -69.38 33.80 35.76
N SER A 511 -68.14 34.30 35.83
CA SER A 511 -67.69 35.14 36.95
C SER A 511 -68.45 36.46 37.00
N TYR A 512 -68.63 37.14 35.86
CA TYR A 512 -69.36 38.40 35.79
C TYR A 512 -70.84 38.26 36.17
N PHE A 513 -71.55 37.29 35.58
CA PHE A 513 -72.96 37.05 35.89
C PHE A 513 -73.20 36.37 37.23
N GLY A 514 -72.19 35.73 37.82
CA GLY A 514 -72.23 35.16 39.17
C GLY A 514 -72.02 36.18 40.29
N GLN A 515 -71.71 37.44 39.97
CA GLN A 515 -71.57 38.50 40.97
C GLN A 515 -72.94 39.01 41.44
N ASN A 516 -73.05 39.26 42.74
CA ASN A 516 -74.22 39.92 43.33
C ASN A 516 -74.14 41.44 43.08
N VAL A 517 -74.39 41.87 41.84
CA VAL A 517 -74.57 43.29 41.51
C VAL A 517 -76.06 43.62 41.44
N SER A 518 -76.42 44.83 41.87
CA SER A 518 -77.83 45.30 41.87
C SER A 518 -78.47 45.20 40.49
N ASP A 519 -77.70 45.45 39.43
CA ASP A 519 -78.17 45.46 38.03
C ASP A 519 -78.55 44.06 37.50
N ILE A 520 -78.05 42.99 38.15
CA ILE A 520 -78.33 41.59 37.78
C ILE A 520 -79.32 40.95 38.75
N THR A 521 -79.23 41.27 40.05
CA THR A 521 -80.03 40.64 41.12
C THR A 521 -81.34 41.36 41.43
N GLY A 522 -81.45 42.66 41.11
CA GLY A 522 -82.62 43.49 41.44
C GLY A 522 -82.78 43.81 42.94
N ASP A 523 -81.76 43.52 43.76
CA ASP A 523 -81.72 43.88 45.18
C ASP A 523 -80.94 45.19 45.36
N ASP A 524 -81.63 46.23 45.83
CA ASP A 524 -81.08 47.57 46.07
C ASP A 524 -79.98 47.59 47.17
N LYS A 525 -79.76 46.48 47.88
CA LYS A 525 -78.67 46.33 48.87
C LYS A 525 -77.34 45.87 48.27
N ASN A 526 -77.31 45.43 47.02
CA ASN A 526 -76.09 45.01 46.32
C ASN A 526 -75.38 46.21 45.65
N PRO A 527 -74.03 46.18 45.50
CA PRO A 527 -73.31 47.25 44.80
C PRO A 527 -73.68 47.31 43.30
N THR A 528 -73.59 48.49 42.70
CA THR A 528 -73.85 48.67 41.26
C THR A 528 -72.68 48.17 40.41
N SER A 529 -72.94 47.81 39.14
CA SER A 529 -71.86 47.39 38.22
C SER A 529 -70.77 48.46 38.12
N GLY A 530 -71.17 49.75 38.09
CA GLY A 530 -70.26 50.89 38.02
C GLY A 530 -69.33 51.02 39.24
N GLU A 531 -69.81 50.73 40.45
CA GLU A 531 -68.98 50.75 41.67
C GLU A 531 -67.99 49.58 41.70
N LEU A 532 -68.42 48.39 41.26
CA LEU A 532 -67.58 47.20 41.23
C LEU A 532 -66.43 47.34 40.21
N TRP A 533 -66.72 47.87 39.02
CA TRP A 533 -65.70 48.18 38.02
C TRP A 533 -64.79 49.34 38.41
N ARG A 534 -65.27 50.30 39.21
CA ARG A 534 -64.43 51.39 39.72
C ARG A 534 -63.37 50.88 40.70
N VAL A 535 -63.72 49.92 41.54
CA VAL A 535 -62.76 49.25 42.45
C VAL A 535 -61.80 48.33 41.69
N ALA A 536 -62.27 47.63 40.65
CA ALA A 536 -61.42 46.74 39.84
C ALA A 536 -60.50 47.51 38.87
N GLY A 537 -60.88 48.72 38.45
CA GLY A 537 -60.13 49.58 37.53
C GLY A 537 -59.20 50.59 38.21
N GLU A 538 -59.29 50.77 39.54
CA GLU A 538 -58.33 51.57 40.30
C GLU A 538 -57.00 50.81 40.39
N SER A 539 -56.07 51.14 39.49
CA SER A 539 -54.66 50.87 39.70
C SER A 539 -54.24 51.40 41.07
N PRO A 540 -53.52 50.65 41.91
CA PRO A 540 -52.98 51.19 43.15
C PRO A 540 -52.00 52.31 42.79
N GLN A 541 -52.41 53.57 42.96
CA GLN A 541 -51.47 54.67 43.01
C GLN A 541 -50.64 54.51 44.29
N ARG A 542 -49.42 53.99 44.13
CA ARG A 542 -48.27 54.32 44.97
C ARG A 542 -47.04 54.49 44.11
#